data_AF-A0A0B5DAL4-F1
#
_entry.id   AF-A0A0B5DAL4-F1
#
_cell.length_a   1.000
_cell.length_b   1.000
_cell.length_c   1.000
_cell.angle_alpha   90.00
_cell.angle_beta   90.00
_cell.angle_gamma   90.00
#
_symmetry.space_group_name_H-M   'P 1'
#
loop_
_entity.id
_entity.type
_entity.pdbx_description
1 polymer ?
#
loop_
_entity_poly.entity_id
_entity_poly.type
_entity_poly.pdbx_seq_one_letter_code
_entity_poly.pdbx_strand_id
1 'polypeptide(L)'
;MPNIGPTELIIIVVVLILLFGAKKLPDAARSLGRSMRIFKSEVKEMSNDDQPQQPQGQIAPPQQPQQGYWEQPQNQPQAQPLQQPQNPQQQGQYGQPGQQYPPQDPGYPQNPQQPNQQ
;
A
#
# COMPACT_ATOMS: atom_id res chain seq x y z
N MET A 1 28.20 37.36 27.84
CA MET A 1 26.99 36.52 27.87
C MET A 1 27.34 35.19 27.25
N PRO A 2 27.00 34.04 27.86
CA PRO A 2 27.23 32.75 27.23
C PRO A 2 26.47 32.71 25.90
N ASN A 3 27.18 32.56 24.79
CA ASN A 3 26.57 32.39 23.49
C ASN A 3 26.30 30.90 23.30
N ILE A 4 25.05 30.49 23.49
CA ILE A 4 24.62 29.12 23.18
C ILE A 4 24.63 28.99 21.66
N GLY A 5 25.77 28.56 21.14
CA GLY A 5 25.97 28.32 19.73
C GLY A 5 25.54 26.91 19.32
N PRO A 6 25.50 26.63 18.00
CA PRO A 6 25.24 25.29 17.48
C PRO A 6 26.13 24.21 18.11
N THR A 7 27.38 24.55 18.40
CA THR A 7 28.35 23.65 19.06
C THR A 7 27.89 23.22 20.45
N GLU A 8 27.42 24.15 21.28
CA GLU A 8 26.94 23.86 22.64
C GLU A 8 25.73 22.92 22.60
N LEU A 9 24.82 23.17 21.65
CA LEU A 9 23.62 22.35 21.46
C LEU A 9 23.97 20.91 21.05
N ILE A 10 24.97 20.74 20.17
CA ILE A 10 25.48 19.41 19.80
C ILE A 10 26.02 18.69 21.04
N ILE A 11 26.83 19.36 21.87
CA ILE A 11 27.39 18.78 23.09
C ILE A 11 26.27 18.29 24.03
N ILE A 12 25.24 19.10 24.24
CA ILE A 12 24.09 18.74 25.08
C ILE A 12 23.37 17.51 24.52
N VAL A 13 23.11 17.46 23.21
CA VAL A 13 22.46 16.32 22.56
C VAL A 13 23.33 15.05 22.71
N VAL A 14 24.64 15.15 22.55
CA VAL A 14 25.56 14.03 22.75
C VAL A 14 25.49 13.52 24.18
N VAL A 15 25.50 14.39 25.19
CA VAL A 15 25.36 13.99 26.60
C VAL A 15 24.02 13.30 26.84
N LEU A 16 22.92 13.82 26.30
CA LEU A 16 21.60 13.18 26.41
C LEU A 16 21.58 11.79 25.72
N ILE A 17 22.22 11.64 24.57
CA ILE A 17 22.36 10.34 23.90
C ILE A 17 23.17 9.37 24.75
N LEU A 18 24.23 9.82 25.43
CA LEU A 18 25.04 8.94 26.30
C LEU A 18 24.27 8.48 27.54
N LEU A 19 23.45 9.35 28.14
CA LEU A 19 22.66 9.03 29.33
C LEU A 19 21.43 8.17 29.03
N PHE A 20 20.67 8.53 27.99
CA PHE A 20 19.40 7.88 27.67
C PHE A 20 19.53 6.82 26.56
N GLY A 21 20.58 6.88 25.75
CA GLY A 21 20.79 6.01 24.60
C GLY A 21 20.20 6.56 23.29
N ALA A 22 20.89 6.30 22.18
CA ALA A 22 20.49 6.76 20.84
C ALA A 22 19.11 6.25 20.39
N LYS A 23 18.63 5.13 20.94
CA LYS A 23 17.29 4.57 20.63
C LYS A 23 16.17 5.22 21.44
N LYS A 24 16.44 5.80 22.60
CA LYS A 24 15.40 6.32 23.52
C LYS A 24 15.00 7.76 23.21
N LEU A 25 15.92 8.60 22.76
CA LEU A 25 15.59 9.96 22.31
C LEU A 25 14.58 10.00 21.13
N PRO A 26 14.77 9.27 20.02
CA PRO A 26 13.81 9.31 18.92
C PRO A 26 12.45 8.70 19.31
N ASP A 27 12.44 7.72 20.20
CA ASP A 27 11.21 7.10 20.70
C ASP A 27 10.41 8.08 21.58
N ALA A 28 11.09 8.74 22.53
CA ALA A 28 10.52 9.79 23.36
C ALA A 28 10.04 11.00 22.53
N ALA A 29 10.84 11.45 21.55
CA ALA A 29 10.44 12.53 20.66
C ALA A 29 9.20 12.16 19.82
N ARG A 30 9.09 10.91 19.34
CA ARG A 30 7.91 10.44 18.59
C ARG A 30 6.65 10.32 19.45
N SER A 31 6.77 9.89 20.71
CA SER A 31 5.61 9.83 21.62
C SER A 31 5.16 11.22 22.01
N LEU A 32 6.09 12.10 22.42
CA LEU A 32 5.82 13.50 22.75
C LEU A 32 5.24 14.27 21.55
N GLY A 33 5.77 14.07 20.34
CA GLY A 33 5.27 14.73 19.13
C GLY A 33 3.82 14.34 18.79
N ARG A 34 3.44 13.08 19.03
CA ARG A 34 2.03 12.64 18.87
C ARG A 34 1.11 13.32 19.87
N SER A 35 1.49 13.35 21.15
CA SER A 35 0.73 14.05 22.19
C SER A 35 0.63 15.56 21.93
N MET A 36 1.73 16.20 21.51
CA MET A 36 1.76 17.62 21.17
C MET A 36 0.86 17.95 19.97
N ARG A 37 0.79 17.08 18.96
CA ARG A 37 -0.08 17.29 17.79
C ARG A 37 -1.55 17.30 18.19
N ILE A 38 -1.97 16.34 19.01
CA ILE A 38 -3.35 16.23 19.50
C ILE A 38 -3.70 17.44 20.36
N PHE A 39 -2.83 17.78 21.32
CA PHE A 39 -3.01 18.97 22.15
C PHE A 39 -3.09 20.25 21.31
N LYS A 40 -2.24 20.39 20.28
CA LYS A 40 -2.25 21.55 19.38
C LYS A 40 -3.55 21.65 18.57
N SER A 41 -4.11 20.53 18.10
CA SER A 41 -5.40 20.53 17.39
C SER A 41 -6.55 20.89 18.31
N GLU A 42 -6.59 20.32 19.51
CA GLU A 42 -7.65 20.62 20.49
C GLU A 42 -7.60 22.09 20.94
N VAL A 43 -6.41 22.59 21.28
CA VAL A 43 -6.22 24.01 21.64
C VAL A 43 -6.54 24.94 20.46
N LYS A 44 -6.24 24.52 19.22
CA LYS A 44 -6.58 25.27 18.03
C LYS A 44 -8.10 25.31 17.80
N GLU A 45 -8.80 24.20 17.97
CA GLU A 45 -10.27 24.15 17.87
C GLU A 45 -10.93 25.08 18.90
N MET A 46 -10.47 25.05 20.15
CA MET A 46 -10.93 25.98 21.20
C MET A 46 -10.63 27.46 20.88
N SER A 47 -9.59 27.73 20.10
CA SER A 47 -9.19 29.09 19.72
C SER A 47 -9.80 29.56 18.39
N ASN A 48 -10.44 28.69 17.60
CA ASN A 48 -10.91 28.96 16.23
C ASN A 48 -12.43 28.83 16.06
N ASP A 49 -13.22 29.01 17.13
CA ASP A 49 -14.69 29.03 17.08
C ASP A 49 -15.28 30.16 16.17
N ASP A 50 -14.41 30.98 15.55
CA ASP A 50 -14.77 32.08 14.64
C ASP A 50 -14.21 31.96 13.19
N GLN A 51 -13.61 30.83 12.76
CA GLN A 51 -13.12 30.72 11.36
C GLN A 51 -13.20 29.31 10.74
N PRO A 52 -13.74 29.14 9.50
CA PRO A 52 -13.89 27.83 8.86
C PRO A 52 -12.53 27.18 8.54
N GLN A 53 -12.33 25.97 9.05
CA GLN A 53 -11.08 25.22 9.00
C GLN A 53 -10.87 24.49 7.66
N GLN A 54 -9.68 24.61 7.08
CA GLN A 54 -9.21 23.75 5.97
C GLN A 54 -8.77 22.37 6.50
N PRO A 55 -9.10 21.27 5.81
CA PRO A 55 -8.72 19.92 6.23
C PRO A 55 -7.21 19.69 6.05
N GLN A 56 -6.45 19.72 7.14
CA GLN A 56 -5.02 19.37 7.12
C GLN A 56 -4.78 17.94 7.65
N GLY A 57 -4.48 17.05 6.70
CA GLY A 57 -3.53 15.96 6.91
C GLY A 57 -4.11 14.66 7.45
N GLN A 58 -4.61 13.85 6.52
CA GLN A 58 -4.82 12.40 6.67
C GLN A 58 -3.66 11.76 7.44
N ILE A 59 -4.01 11.08 8.52
CA ILE A 59 -3.21 10.05 9.18
C ILE A 59 -3.03 8.90 8.18
N ALA A 60 -1.92 8.92 7.43
CA ALA A 60 -1.48 7.73 6.71
C ALA A 60 -1.15 6.64 7.74
N PRO A 61 -1.63 5.39 7.58
CA PRO A 61 -1.24 4.28 8.44
C PRO A 61 0.30 4.16 8.47
N PRO A 62 0.91 3.74 9.60
CA PRO A 62 2.34 3.53 9.66
C PRO A 62 2.74 2.46 8.65
N GLN A 63 3.38 2.88 7.56
CA GLN A 63 4.09 1.99 6.66
C GLN A 63 5.17 1.30 7.50
N GLN A 64 4.96 0.01 7.74
CA GLN A 64 5.95 -0.86 8.36
C GLN A 64 7.24 -0.77 7.53
N PRO A 65 8.42 -0.62 8.15
CA PRO A 65 9.68 -0.72 7.42
C PRO A 65 9.79 -2.15 6.89
N GLN A 66 9.68 -2.28 5.58
CA GLN A 66 10.04 -3.47 4.83
C GLN A 66 11.53 -3.78 5.07
N GLN A 67 11.80 -4.59 6.10
CA GLN A 67 13.09 -5.25 6.27
C GLN A 67 13.04 -6.56 5.49
N GLY A 68 13.96 -6.73 4.54
CA GLY A 68 14.17 -8.02 3.85
C GLY A 68 13.84 -8.03 2.35
N TYR A 69 14.30 -7.03 1.58
CA TYR A 69 14.45 -7.18 0.14
C TYR A 69 15.93 -7.36 -0.18
N TRP A 70 16.50 -8.50 0.20
CA TRP A 70 17.62 -9.22 -0.43
C TRP A 70 17.65 -10.59 0.21
N GLU A 71 16.91 -11.54 -0.38
CA GLU A 71 17.18 -12.99 -0.35
C GLU A 71 16.01 -13.72 -1.06
N GLN A 72 16.11 -13.95 -2.37
CA GLN A 72 15.51 -15.16 -2.95
C GLN A 72 16.29 -15.63 -4.19
N PRO A 73 17.04 -16.73 -4.07
CA PRO A 73 17.73 -17.35 -5.20
C PRO A 73 16.75 -18.17 -6.05
N GLN A 74 16.85 -17.97 -7.37
CA GLN A 74 16.63 -18.95 -8.44
C GLN A 74 15.28 -19.72 -8.48
N ASN A 75 14.38 -19.28 -9.36
CA ASN A 75 13.51 -20.19 -10.12
C ASN A 75 13.08 -19.53 -11.45
N GLN A 76 13.85 -19.80 -12.51
CA GLN A 76 13.38 -19.68 -13.91
C GLN A 76 12.70 -21.00 -14.30
N PRO A 77 11.60 -20.96 -15.06
CA PRO A 77 11.65 -21.43 -16.45
C PRO A 77 10.94 -20.49 -17.46
N GLN A 78 11.42 -20.60 -18.71
CA GLN A 78 11.19 -19.78 -19.90
C GLN A 78 9.81 -19.92 -20.56
N ALA A 79 9.38 -18.89 -21.34
CA ALA A 79 8.87 -19.03 -22.72
C ALA A 79 8.53 -17.66 -23.34
N GLN A 80 9.28 -17.22 -24.36
CA GLN A 80 8.88 -16.16 -25.30
C GLN A 80 8.68 -16.81 -26.69
N PRO A 81 7.55 -16.55 -27.36
CA PRO A 81 7.58 -16.44 -28.81
C PRO A 81 6.72 -15.26 -29.31
N LEU A 82 7.36 -14.16 -29.73
CA LEU A 82 6.76 -13.15 -30.61
C LEU A 82 7.53 -13.12 -31.93
N GLN A 83 7.25 -14.08 -32.81
CA GLN A 83 7.68 -14.07 -34.21
C GLN A 83 6.62 -14.76 -35.07
N GLN A 84 5.75 -14.00 -35.73
CA GLN A 84 5.01 -14.47 -36.91
C GLN A 84 5.11 -13.42 -38.03
N PRO A 85 5.88 -13.70 -39.10
CA PRO A 85 5.82 -12.95 -40.35
C PRO A 85 4.51 -13.26 -41.10
N GLN A 86 3.85 -12.22 -41.61
CA GLN A 86 2.73 -12.31 -42.54
C GLN A 86 3.15 -13.09 -43.80
N ASN A 87 2.42 -14.15 -44.15
CA ASN A 87 2.49 -14.80 -45.46
C ASN A 87 1.11 -14.73 -46.16
N PRO A 88 1.03 -14.19 -47.39
CA PRO A 88 -0.22 -14.02 -48.12
C PRO A 88 -0.76 -15.34 -48.68
N GLN A 89 -2.08 -15.52 -48.54
CA GLN A 89 -2.87 -16.59 -49.13
C GLN A 89 -2.78 -16.53 -50.66
N GLN A 90 -2.39 -17.64 -51.30
CA GLN A 90 -2.92 -18.18 -52.56
C GLN A 90 -2.00 -19.28 -53.10
N GLN A 91 -2.43 -20.55 -52.99
CA GLN A 91 -2.27 -21.66 -53.95
C GLN A 91 -2.51 -23.00 -53.23
N GLY A 92 -3.45 -23.82 -53.70
CA GLY A 92 -3.45 -25.26 -53.37
C GLY A 92 -4.66 -25.89 -52.64
N GLN A 93 -5.89 -25.73 -53.14
CA GLN A 93 -6.56 -26.81 -53.88
C GLN A 93 -6.75 -28.23 -53.22
N TYR A 94 -8.05 -28.58 -53.00
CA TYR A 94 -8.75 -29.88 -52.76
C TYR A 94 -8.72 -30.62 -51.39
N GLY A 95 -9.92 -30.85 -50.81
CA GLY A 95 -10.20 -31.91 -49.81
C GLY A 95 -11.41 -31.64 -48.89
N GLN A 96 -12.51 -32.41 -49.06
CA GLN A 96 -13.81 -32.31 -48.36
C GLN A 96 -13.85 -33.05 -46.98
N PRO A 97 -15.03 -33.37 -46.39
CA PRO A 97 -15.89 -32.58 -45.48
C PRO A 97 -16.07 -33.25 -44.08
N GLY A 98 -16.56 -32.56 -43.04
CA GLY A 98 -16.93 -33.28 -41.82
C GLY A 98 -17.40 -32.49 -40.59
N GLN A 99 -18.72 -32.52 -40.37
CA GLN A 99 -19.44 -32.53 -39.10
C GLN A 99 -19.49 -31.27 -38.22
N GLN A 100 -20.63 -30.59 -38.39
CA GLN A 100 -21.23 -29.62 -37.46
C GLN A 100 -21.82 -30.36 -36.25
N TYR A 101 -21.68 -29.80 -35.04
CA TYR A 101 -22.51 -30.16 -33.88
C TYR A 101 -23.08 -28.88 -33.21
N PRO A 102 -24.34 -28.90 -32.74
CA PRO A 102 -25.13 -27.72 -32.37
C PRO A 102 -24.90 -27.20 -30.93
N PRO A 103 -25.40 -25.98 -30.60
CA PRO A 103 -25.25 -25.37 -29.27
C PRO A 103 -26.04 -26.12 -28.17
N GLN A 104 -25.45 -26.28 -26.98
CA GLN A 104 -26.10 -26.89 -25.81
C GLN A 104 -26.70 -25.80 -24.89
N ASP A 105 -27.98 -25.99 -24.56
CA ASP A 105 -28.88 -25.13 -23.80
C ASP A 105 -28.56 -25.11 -22.28
N PRO A 106 -28.49 -23.94 -21.61
CA PRO A 106 -28.27 -23.84 -20.16
C PRO A 106 -29.55 -24.08 -19.34
N GLY A 107 -29.83 -25.33 -19.00
CA GLY A 107 -30.85 -25.70 -18.01
C GLY A 107 -30.32 -25.68 -16.57
N TYR A 108 -30.71 -24.67 -15.77
CA TYR A 108 -30.62 -24.73 -14.31
C TYR A 108 -32.00 -25.09 -13.73
N PRO A 109 -32.13 -26.06 -12.81
CA PRO A 109 -33.39 -26.33 -12.14
C PRO A 109 -33.75 -25.23 -11.12
N GLN A 110 -35.01 -24.78 -11.16
CA GLN A 110 -35.67 -23.94 -10.17
C GLN A 110 -35.78 -24.66 -8.82
N ASN A 111 -35.45 -23.96 -7.73
CA ASN A 111 -35.68 -24.42 -6.36
C ASN A 111 -37.08 -23.96 -5.89
N PRO A 112 -38.07 -24.86 -5.70
CA PRO A 112 -39.37 -24.46 -5.18
C PRO A 112 -39.27 -24.17 -3.69
N GLN A 113 -39.80 -23.01 -3.32
CA GLN A 113 -39.94 -22.45 -1.98
C GLN A 113 -40.50 -23.48 -0.99
N GLN A 114 -39.81 -23.66 0.16
CA GLN A 114 -40.39 -24.37 1.31
C GLN A 114 -41.43 -23.45 1.98
N PRO A 115 -42.70 -23.86 2.09
CA PRO A 115 -43.67 -23.10 2.87
C PRO A 115 -43.40 -23.30 4.36
N ASN A 116 -43.29 -22.17 5.08
CA ASN A 116 -43.36 -22.11 6.54
C ASN A 116 -44.58 -22.90 7.05
N GLN A 117 -44.35 -23.89 7.91
CA GLN A 117 -45.41 -24.45 8.75
C GLN A 117 -44.96 -24.33 10.22
N GLN A 118 -45.56 -23.31 10.85
CA GLN A 118 -46.03 -23.18 12.23
C GLN A 118 -45.47 -24.13 13.28
#